data_AF-A0A3Q7T909-F1
#
_entry.id   AF-A0A3Q7T909-F1
#
_cell.length_a   1.000
_cell.length_b   1.000
_cell.length_c   1.000
_cell.angle_alpha   90.00
_cell.angle_beta   90.00
_cell.angle_gamma   90.00
#
_symmetry.space_group_name_H-M   'P 1'
#
loop_
_entity.id
_entity.type
_entity.pdbx_description
1 polymer ?
#
loop_
_entity_poly.entity_id
_entity_poly.type
_entity_poly.pdbx_seq_one_letter_code
_entity_poly.pdbx_strand_id
1 'polypeptide(L)'
;MLSTVGSFLQDLQNEDKGVKTAAIFTADGSEIPASTLMEILLMNDFKLVINKVTYDVQCPKKEKLSMEHATQMENVKSLVHRLFTALHLEEFQKKREHLLLEKIDHLKGQLRPLEQIKAGIEARSKAQTSRLLWTGLALLSVQGGALAWLTWWVYSWDIMEPVTYFITVANSMVFFAYFIITRQDYTYSAVKSRQFLHFFPKKSKKQHFDVVQYNKLKEDLAKATESLKQVRHSLYLRMQGKELNGKN
;
A
#
# COMPACT_ATOMS: atom_id res chain seq x y z
N MET A 1 -3.80 -28.32 -9.93
CA MET A 1 -4.75 -27.30 -10.40
C MET A 1 -6.11 -27.97 -10.52
N LEU A 2 -7.13 -27.41 -9.88
CA LEU A 2 -8.48 -27.96 -9.95
C LEU A 2 -9.14 -27.34 -11.19
N SER A 3 -9.28 -28.10 -12.26
CA SER A 3 -10.01 -27.68 -13.45
C SER A 3 -11.51 -27.72 -13.16
N THR A 4 -12.20 -26.63 -13.48
CA THR A 4 -13.66 -26.53 -13.37
C THR A 4 -14.28 -26.71 -14.75
N VAL A 5 -15.58 -27.02 -14.79
CA VAL A 5 -16.36 -27.04 -16.02
C VAL A 5 -16.29 -25.70 -16.74
N GLY A 6 -16.32 -24.59 -16.00
CA GLY A 6 -16.17 -23.24 -16.55
C GLY A 6 -14.83 -22.99 -17.21
N SER A 7 -13.72 -23.41 -16.59
CA SER A 7 -12.40 -23.27 -17.22
C SER A 7 -12.29 -24.12 -18.49
N PHE A 8 -12.84 -25.34 -18.46
CA PHE A 8 -12.86 -26.22 -19.63
C PHE A 8 -13.68 -25.65 -20.81
N LEU A 9 -14.87 -25.11 -20.53
CA LEU A 9 -15.69 -24.47 -21.56
C LEU A 9 -15.00 -23.22 -22.12
N GLN A 10 -14.28 -22.48 -21.28
CA GLN A 10 -13.49 -21.33 -21.70
C GLN A 10 -12.30 -21.74 -22.57
N ASP A 11 -11.61 -22.82 -22.21
CA ASP A 11 -10.51 -23.38 -23.01
C ASP A 11 -11.03 -23.83 -24.38
N LEU A 12 -12.21 -24.47 -24.44
CA LEU A 12 -12.84 -24.93 -25.68
C LEU A 12 -13.26 -23.76 -26.59
N GLN A 13 -13.71 -22.63 -26.03
CA GLN A 13 -13.97 -21.40 -26.79
C GLN A 13 -12.68 -20.69 -27.26
N ASN A 14 -11.59 -20.80 -26.50
CA ASN A 14 -10.30 -20.24 -26.86
C ASN A 14 -9.61 -21.03 -27.98
N GLU A 15 -9.78 -22.36 -27.99
CA GLU A 15 -9.22 -23.29 -28.98
C GLU A 15 -9.85 -23.06 -30.37
N ASP A 16 -11.18 -22.94 -30.43
CA ASP A 16 -11.92 -22.71 -31.67
C ASP A 16 -12.92 -21.54 -31.56
N LYS A 17 -12.62 -20.45 -32.28
CA LYS A 17 -13.48 -19.26 -32.38
C LYS A 17 -14.82 -19.52 -33.08
N GLY A 18 -14.98 -20.68 -33.73
CA GLY A 18 -16.24 -21.15 -34.30
C GLY A 18 -17.27 -21.58 -33.24
N VAL A 19 -16.85 -21.83 -32.00
CA VAL A 19 -17.75 -22.21 -30.89
C VAL A 19 -18.39 -20.96 -30.28
N LYS A 20 -19.69 -20.76 -30.53
CA LYS A 20 -20.47 -19.63 -30.02
C LYS A 20 -21.17 -19.92 -28.71
N THR A 21 -21.56 -21.18 -28.51
CA THR A 21 -22.28 -21.65 -27.32
C THR A 21 -21.85 -23.07 -27.02
N ALA A 22 -21.34 -23.28 -25.81
CA ALA A 22 -20.96 -24.58 -25.29
C ALA A 22 -21.53 -24.72 -23.86
N ALA A 23 -22.25 -25.80 -23.60
CA ALA A 23 -22.84 -26.10 -22.30
C ALA A 23 -22.80 -27.60 -22.03
N ILE A 24 -22.73 -27.96 -20.75
CA ILE A 24 -22.68 -29.35 -20.30
C ILE A 24 -23.99 -29.69 -19.58
N PHE A 25 -24.60 -30.80 -19.97
CA PHE A 25 -25.84 -31.31 -19.40
C PHE A 25 -25.63 -32.69 -18.80
N THR A 26 -26.35 -33.00 -17.73
CA THR A 26 -26.44 -34.36 -17.17
C THR A 26 -27.26 -35.26 -18.10
N ALA A 27 -27.15 -36.59 -17.94
CA ALA A 27 -27.97 -37.57 -18.66
C ALA A 27 -29.49 -37.24 -18.59
N ASP A 28 -29.93 -36.68 -17.46
CA ASP A 28 -31.32 -36.28 -17.17
C ASP A 28 -31.74 -34.92 -17.78
N GLY A 29 -30.84 -34.20 -18.46
CA GLY A 29 -31.14 -32.94 -19.15
C GLY A 29 -30.96 -31.66 -18.32
N SER A 30 -30.50 -31.76 -17.07
CA SER A 30 -30.17 -30.59 -16.24
C SER A 30 -28.81 -29.98 -16.62
N GLU A 31 -28.72 -28.66 -16.67
CA GLU A 31 -27.46 -27.94 -16.95
C GLU A 31 -26.51 -28.00 -15.75
N ILE A 32 -25.24 -28.30 -16.00
CA ILE A 32 -24.22 -28.41 -14.96
C ILE A 32 -23.55 -27.04 -14.75
N PRO A 33 -23.51 -26.53 -13.51
CA PRO A 33 -22.89 -25.24 -13.22
C PRO A 33 -21.42 -25.18 -13.61
N ALA A 34 -20.97 -24.01 -14.08
CA ALA A 34 -19.57 -23.73 -14.44
C ALA A 34 -18.59 -23.84 -13.24
N SER A 35 -19.09 -23.79 -12.00
CA SER A 35 -18.31 -23.98 -10.78
C SER A 35 -18.05 -25.45 -10.43
N THR A 36 -18.72 -26.40 -11.11
CA THR A 36 -18.55 -27.84 -10.86
C THR A 36 -17.11 -28.26 -11.19
N LEU A 37 -16.50 -29.06 -10.32
CA LEU A 37 -15.17 -29.61 -10.55
C LEU A 37 -15.22 -30.68 -11.65
N MET A 38 -14.23 -30.68 -12.53
CA MET A 38 -14.13 -31.66 -13.61
C MET A 38 -14.09 -33.10 -13.09
N GLU A 39 -13.49 -33.31 -11.92
CA GLU A 39 -13.43 -34.63 -11.29
C GLU A 39 -14.81 -35.19 -10.91
N ILE A 40 -15.75 -34.32 -10.52
CA ILE A 40 -17.13 -34.70 -10.19
C ILE A 40 -17.92 -34.98 -11.48
N LEU A 41 -17.70 -34.17 -12.53
CA LEU A 41 -18.33 -34.38 -13.83
C LEU A 41 -17.94 -35.75 -14.42
N LEU A 42 -16.66 -36.10 -14.38
CA LEU A 42 -16.11 -37.34 -14.92
C LEU A 42 -16.51 -38.61 -14.13
N MET A 43 -17.26 -38.49 -13.04
CA MET A 43 -17.80 -39.66 -12.32
C MET A 43 -19.03 -40.25 -13.03
N ASN A 44 -19.74 -39.45 -13.83
CA ASN A 44 -20.96 -39.84 -14.51
C ASN A 44 -20.88 -39.50 -16.00
N ASP A 45 -21.70 -40.15 -16.81
CA ASP A 45 -21.85 -39.81 -18.22
C ASP A 45 -22.55 -38.45 -18.36
N PHE A 46 -22.11 -37.66 -19.33
CA PHE A 46 -22.64 -36.31 -19.55
C PHE A 46 -22.77 -35.99 -21.03
N LYS A 47 -23.64 -35.03 -21.34
CA LYS A 47 -23.88 -34.55 -22.70
C LYS A 47 -23.24 -33.19 -22.87
N LEU A 48 -22.35 -33.07 -23.85
CA LEU A 48 -21.73 -31.81 -24.24
C LEU A 48 -22.48 -31.23 -25.45
N VAL A 49 -23.03 -30.03 -25.31
CA VAL A 49 -23.73 -29.35 -26.41
C VAL A 49 -22.86 -28.23 -26.94
N ILE A 50 -22.43 -28.33 -28.20
CA ILE A 50 -21.63 -27.30 -28.90
C ILE A 50 -22.45 -26.81 -30.09
N ASN A 51 -22.74 -25.51 -30.16
CA ASN A 51 -23.45 -24.89 -31.29
C ASN A 51 -24.73 -25.62 -31.74
N LYS A 52 -25.48 -26.19 -30.78
CA LYS A 52 -26.70 -27.01 -30.95
C LYS A 52 -26.48 -28.47 -31.38
N VAL A 53 -25.24 -28.94 -31.47
CA VAL A 53 -24.91 -30.36 -31.65
C VAL A 53 -24.66 -30.98 -30.28
N THR A 54 -25.37 -32.07 -29.98
CA THR A 54 -25.24 -32.80 -28.72
C THR A 54 -24.30 -33.98 -28.89
N TYR A 55 -23.26 -34.03 -28.07
CA TYR A 55 -22.30 -35.12 -27.98
C TYR A 55 -22.52 -35.88 -26.68
N ASP A 56 -22.70 -37.19 -26.76
CA ASP A 56 -22.81 -38.06 -25.58
C ASP A 56 -21.41 -38.56 -25.19
N VAL A 57 -20.97 -38.20 -23.99
CA VAL A 57 -19.62 -38.51 -23.50
C VAL A 57 -19.73 -39.57 -22.42
N GLN A 58 -19.29 -40.78 -22.77
CA GLN A 58 -19.19 -41.89 -21.83
C GLN A 58 -17.87 -41.80 -21.06
N CYS A 59 -17.97 -41.69 -19.74
CA CYS A 59 -16.80 -41.57 -18.88
C CYS A 59 -16.31 -42.97 -18.45
N PRO A 60 -15.02 -43.28 -18.60
CA PRO A 60 -14.49 -44.55 -18.10
C PRO A 60 -14.58 -44.55 -16.57
N LYS A 61 -15.22 -45.59 -16.01
CA LYS A 61 -15.29 -45.78 -14.55
C LYS A 61 -13.87 -45.96 -14.03
N LYS A 62 -13.41 -45.03 -13.19
CA LYS A 62 -12.10 -45.16 -12.51
C LYS A 62 -12.08 -46.48 -11.75
N GLU A 63 -11.17 -47.38 -12.09
CA GLU A 63 -10.90 -48.59 -11.31
C GLU A 63 -10.56 -48.20 -9.88
N LYS A 64 -11.21 -48.85 -8.91
CA LYS A 64 -10.87 -48.69 -7.49
C LYS A 64 -9.50 -49.33 -7.26
N LEU A 65 -8.44 -48.54 -7.42
CA LEU A 65 -7.09 -48.92 -7.00
C LEU A 65 -7.13 -49.36 -5.52
N SER A 66 -6.52 -50.51 -5.24
CA SER A 66 -6.37 -51.05 -3.89
C SER A 66 -5.86 -49.99 -2.91
N MET A 67 -6.49 -49.87 -1.73
CA MET A 67 -6.20 -48.86 -0.70
C MET A 67 -4.71 -48.81 -0.30
N GLU A 68 -4.01 -49.95 -0.33
CA GLU A 68 -2.58 -50.01 -0.03
C GLU A 68 -1.72 -49.38 -1.14
N HIS A 69 -2.08 -49.56 -2.41
CA HIS A 69 -1.36 -48.94 -3.53
C HIS A 69 -1.67 -47.44 -3.67
N ALA A 70 -2.87 -47.01 -3.26
CA ALA A 70 -3.23 -45.60 -3.22
C ALA A 70 -2.36 -44.82 -2.22
N THR A 71 -2.15 -45.35 -1.01
CA THR A 71 -1.35 -44.70 0.03
C THR A 71 0.15 -44.66 -0.31
N GLN A 72 0.70 -45.72 -0.91
CA GLN A 72 2.09 -45.72 -1.39
C GLN A 72 2.31 -44.69 -2.51
N MET A 73 1.40 -44.62 -3.49
CA MET A 73 1.47 -43.64 -4.58
C MET A 73 1.36 -42.19 -4.07
N GLU A 74 0.53 -41.95 -3.05
CA GLU A 74 0.41 -40.63 -2.42
C GLU A 74 1.71 -40.21 -1.72
N ASN A 75 2.36 -41.14 -1.01
CA ASN A 75 3.66 -40.90 -0.40
C ASN A 75 4.74 -40.59 -1.44
N VAL A 76 4.79 -41.32 -2.55
CA VAL A 76 5.72 -41.04 -3.65
C VAL A 76 5.42 -39.66 -4.26
N LYS A 77 4.15 -39.32 -4.50
CA LYS A 77 3.75 -37.99 -4.99
C LYS A 77 4.16 -36.88 -4.04
N SER A 78 3.99 -37.07 -2.72
CA SER A 78 4.38 -36.04 -1.73
C SER A 78 5.89 -35.86 -1.64
N LEU A 79 6.68 -36.94 -1.78
CA LEU A 79 8.14 -36.88 -1.86
C LEU A 79 8.60 -36.15 -3.13
N VAL A 80 8.06 -36.52 -4.29
CA VAL A 80 8.34 -35.84 -5.56
C VAL A 80 7.97 -34.37 -5.47
N HIS A 81 6.83 -34.04 -4.88
CA HIS A 81 6.40 -32.65 -4.70
C HIS A 81 7.35 -31.88 -3.76
N ARG A 82 7.82 -32.49 -2.66
CA ARG A 82 8.83 -31.89 -1.78
C ARG A 82 10.15 -31.64 -2.51
N LEU A 83 10.61 -32.60 -3.31
CA LEU A 83 11.84 -32.50 -4.10
C LEU A 83 11.72 -31.42 -5.18
N PHE A 84 10.62 -31.42 -5.94
CA PHE A 84 10.30 -30.40 -6.93
C PHE A 84 10.24 -29.01 -6.30
N THR A 85 9.58 -28.90 -5.15
CA THR A 85 9.52 -27.64 -4.40
C THR A 85 10.89 -27.21 -3.92
N ALA A 86 11.75 -28.13 -3.47
CA ALA A 86 13.10 -27.82 -3.01
C ALA A 86 14.04 -27.41 -4.15
N LEU A 87 13.95 -28.05 -5.31
CA LEU A 87 14.78 -27.78 -6.49
C LEU A 87 14.41 -26.45 -7.14
N HIS A 88 13.12 -26.16 -7.29
CA HIS A 88 12.67 -24.90 -7.90
C HIS A 88 12.49 -23.75 -6.90
N LEU A 89 12.77 -23.97 -5.60
CA LEU A 89 12.52 -22.97 -4.57
C LEU A 89 13.27 -21.67 -4.84
N GLU A 90 14.54 -21.76 -5.23
CA GLU A 90 15.39 -20.59 -5.44
C GLU A 90 14.90 -19.75 -6.62
N GLU A 91 14.47 -20.38 -7.71
CA GLU A 91 13.88 -19.70 -8.88
C GLU A 91 12.54 -19.05 -8.53
N PHE A 92 11.66 -19.75 -7.81
CA PHE A 92 10.38 -19.20 -7.37
C PHE A 92 10.57 -18.04 -6.38
N GLN A 93 11.53 -18.14 -5.46
CA GLN A 93 11.84 -17.08 -4.50
C GLN A 93 12.42 -15.85 -5.19
N LYS A 94 13.34 -16.04 -6.14
CA LYS A 94 13.92 -14.94 -6.94
C LYS A 94 12.86 -14.23 -7.77
N LYS A 95 11.98 -14.97 -8.45
CA LYS A 95 10.82 -14.41 -9.17
C LYS A 95 9.91 -13.63 -8.22
N ARG A 96 9.63 -14.15 -7.03
CA ARG A 96 8.79 -13.50 -6.02
C ARG A 96 9.42 -12.22 -5.47
N GLU A 97 10.73 -12.22 -5.23
CA GLU A 97 11.48 -11.04 -4.81
C GLU A 97 11.46 -9.96 -5.89
N HIS A 98 11.73 -10.33 -7.16
CA HIS A 98 11.63 -9.39 -8.28
C HIS A 98 10.24 -8.78 -8.41
N LEU A 99 9.18 -9.59 -8.34
CA LEU A 99 7.81 -9.10 -8.42
C LEU A 99 7.45 -8.18 -7.23
N LEU A 100 7.97 -8.45 -6.03
CA LEU A 100 7.80 -7.56 -4.88
C LEU A 100 8.58 -6.26 -5.04
N LEU A 101 9.82 -6.30 -5.56
CA LEU A 101 10.62 -5.11 -5.86
C LEU A 101 9.94 -4.23 -6.90
N GLU A 102 9.45 -4.82 -7.99
CA GLU A 102 8.75 -4.09 -9.06
C GLU A 102 7.48 -3.41 -8.52
N LYS A 103 6.70 -4.11 -7.68
CA LYS A 103 5.57 -3.52 -6.97
C LYS A 103 6.00 -2.36 -6.07
N ILE A 104 7.06 -2.51 -5.29
CA ILE A 104 7.57 -1.44 -4.42
C ILE A 104 8.02 -0.23 -5.23
N ASP A 105 8.72 -0.43 -6.34
CA ASP A 105 9.19 0.66 -7.21
C ASP A 105 8.02 1.38 -7.90
N HIS A 106 7.01 0.63 -8.36
CA HIS A 106 5.78 1.20 -8.91
C HIS A 106 5.04 2.03 -7.84
N LEU A 107 4.86 1.49 -6.63
CA LEU A 107 4.22 2.20 -5.52
C LEU A 107 5.00 3.45 -5.10
N LYS A 108 6.34 3.36 -5.02
CA LYS A 108 7.21 4.51 -4.77
C LYS A 108 7.10 5.56 -5.87
N GLY A 109 7.07 5.14 -7.13
CA GLY A 109 6.92 6.02 -8.28
C GLY A 109 5.65 6.85 -8.19
N GLN A 110 4.53 6.22 -7.82
CA GLN A 110 3.27 6.90 -7.57
C GLN A 110 3.30 7.79 -6.31
N LEU A 111 4.08 7.44 -5.28
CA LEU A 111 4.18 8.22 -4.04
C LEU A 111 5.04 9.50 -4.18
N ARG A 112 6.06 9.49 -5.05
CA ARG A 112 6.98 10.63 -5.29
C ARG A 112 6.28 11.97 -5.57
N PRO A 113 5.31 12.08 -6.50
CA PRO A 113 4.64 13.37 -6.75
C PRO A 113 3.88 13.87 -5.52
N LEU A 114 3.32 12.95 -4.72
CA LEU A 114 2.60 13.31 -3.50
C LEU A 114 3.55 13.83 -2.41
N GLU A 115 4.75 13.26 -2.31
CA GLU A 115 5.80 13.73 -1.40
C GLU A 115 6.39 15.08 -1.83
N GLN A 116 6.54 15.34 -3.13
CA GLN A 116 7.00 16.65 -3.64
C GLN A 116 6.01 17.77 -3.28
N ILE A 117 4.71 17.54 -3.43
CA ILE A 117 3.68 18.51 -3.03
C ILE A 117 3.75 18.78 -1.53
N LYS A 118 3.91 17.73 -0.71
CA LYS A 118 4.08 17.85 0.74
C LYS A 118 5.31 18.68 1.10
N ALA A 119 6.45 18.40 0.47
CA ALA A 119 7.70 19.12 0.69
C ALA A 119 7.57 20.60 0.30
N GLY A 120 6.89 20.90 -0.80
CA GLY A 120 6.63 22.27 -1.24
C GLY A 120 5.79 23.07 -0.23
N ILE A 121 4.77 22.45 0.38
CA ILE A 121 3.95 23.08 1.43
C ILE A 121 4.79 23.34 2.70
N GLU A 122 5.62 22.39 3.10
CA GLU A 122 6.49 22.53 4.26
C GLU A 122 7.53 23.64 4.06
N ALA A 123 8.14 23.72 2.87
CA ALA A 123 9.09 24.77 2.54
C ALA A 123 8.43 26.16 2.56
N ARG A 124 7.22 26.30 2.02
CA ARG A 124 6.45 27.55 2.06
C ARG A 124 6.11 27.98 3.50
N SER A 125 5.70 27.03 4.35
CA SER A 125 5.42 27.32 5.76
C SER A 125 6.66 27.79 6.52
N LYS A 126 7.81 27.11 6.35
CA LYS A 126 9.08 27.51 6.99
C LYS A 126 9.52 28.91 6.54
N ALA A 127 9.41 29.21 5.24
CA ALA A 127 9.76 30.52 4.70
C ALA A 127 8.85 31.62 5.25
N GLN A 128 7.55 31.37 5.39
CA GLN A 128 6.61 32.33 5.96
C GLN A 128 6.88 32.60 7.44
N THR A 129 7.12 31.55 8.25
CA THR A 129 7.49 31.71 9.67
C THR A 129 8.79 32.50 9.81
N SER A 130 9.80 32.18 9.01
CA SER A 130 11.06 32.92 9.02
C SER A 130 10.87 34.40 8.67
N ARG A 131 10.10 34.70 7.61
CA ARG A 131 9.77 36.09 7.25
C ARG A 131 9.07 36.84 8.38
N LEU A 132 8.08 36.22 9.03
CA LEU A 132 7.38 36.83 10.16
C LEU A 132 8.31 37.12 11.34
N LEU A 133 9.22 36.20 11.65
CA LEU A 133 10.24 36.40 12.70
C LEU A 133 11.16 37.58 12.36
N TRP A 134 11.64 37.66 11.12
CA TRP A 134 12.47 38.78 10.65
C TRP A 134 11.71 40.11 10.66
N THR A 135 10.44 40.13 10.24
CA THR A 135 9.59 41.33 10.31
C THR A 135 9.34 41.76 11.75
N GLY A 136 9.08 40.82 12.67
CA GLY A 136 8.92 41.11 14.09
C GLY A 136 10.21 41.67 14.71
N LEU A 137 11.37 41.12 14.35
CA LEU A 137 12.67 41.61 14.82
C LEU A 137 12.96 43.03 14.30
N ALA A 138 12.68 43.30 13.03
CA ALA A 138 12.83 44.64 12.45
C ALA A 138 11.91 45.67 13.12
N LEU A 139 10.65 45.32 13.37
CA LEU A 139 9.69 46.19 14.05
C LEU A 139 10.15 46.53 15.48
N LEU A 140 10.58 45.54 16.25
CA LEU A 140 11.10 45.75 17.60
C LEU A 140 12.38 46.61 17.61
N SER A 141 13.25 46.44 16.62
CA SER A 141 14.46 47.25 16.48
C SER A 141 14.15 48.72 16.19
N VAL A 142 13.23 48.99 15.25
CA VAL A 142 12.76 50.36 14.94
C VAL A 142 12.07 50.98 16.15
N GLN A 143 11.23 50.20 16.85
CA GLN A 143 10.53 50.65 18.04
C GLN A 143 11.51 51.05 19.16
N GLY A 144 12.54 50.24 19.41
CA GLY A 144 13.60 50.56 20.37
C GLY A 144 14.39 51.80 19.99
N GLY A 145 14.74 51.95 18.71
CA GLY A 145 15.45 53.13 18.20
C GLY A 145 14.62 54.43 18.31
N ALA A 146 13.32 54.37 18.00
CA ALA A 146 12.42 55.51 18.12
C ALA A 146 12.26 55.96 19.57
N LEU A 147 12.09 55.02 20.50
CA LEU A 147 12.05 55.32 21.94
C LEU A 147 13.36 55.92 22.43
N ALA A 148 14.51 55.36 22.03
CA ALA A 148 15.83 55.89 22.37
C ALA A 148 15.99 57.34 21.88
N TRP A 149 15.63 57.62 20.63
CA TRP A 149 15.71 58.96 20.07
C TRP A 149 14.79 59.96 20.80
N LEU A 150 13.54 59.57 21.07
CA LEU A 150 12.59 60.39 21.85
C LEU A 150 13.10 60.70 23.26
N THR A 151 13.69 59.72 23.95
CA THR A 151 14.20 59.88 25.32
C THR A 151 15.47 60.71 25.45
N TRP A 152 16.28 60.80 24.38
CA TRP A 152 17.55 61.55 24.43
C TRP A 152 17.48 62.93 23.77
N TRP A 153 16.64 63.11 22.75
CA TRP A 153 16.62 64.35 21.97
C TRP A 153 15.39 65.23 22.17
N VAL A 154 14.24 64.67 22.57
CA VAL A 154 12.95 65.40 22.51
C VAL A 154 12.27 65.51 23.88
N TYR A 155 12.25 64.44 24.67
CA TYR A 155 11.54 64.38 25.95
C TYR A 155 12.44 63.86 27.07
N SER A 156 12.34 64.47 28.26
CA SER A 156 12.93 63.92 29.47
C SER A 156 12.30 62.57 29.82
N TRP A 157 13.12 61.68 30.40
CA TRP A 157 12.73 60.31 30.78
C TRP A 157 11.42 60.24 31.58
N ASP A 158 11.18 61.23 32.45
CA ASP A 158 10.00 61.33 33.33
C ASP A 158 8.65 61.34 32.57
N ILE A 159 8.62 61.86 31.33
CA ILE A 159 7.42 61.87 30.48
C ILE A 159 7.26 60.54 29.71
N MET A 160 8.37 59.84 29.44
CA MET A 160 8.40 58.62 28.63
C MET A 160 8.21 57.33 29.44
N GLU A 161 8.39 57.37 30.77
CA GLU A 161 8.18 56.25 31.67
C GLU A 161 6.81 55.56 31.50
N PRO A 162 5.66 56.25 31.60
CA PRO A 162 4.37 55.59 31.44
C PRO A 162 4.15 55.08 30.00
N VAL A 163 4.68 55.78 29.00
CA VAL A 163 4.51 55.44 27.58
C VAL A 163 5.23 54.13 27.26
N THR A 164 6.47 53.95 27.73
CA THR A 164 7.24 52.73 27.53
C THR A 164 6.62 51.53 28.25
N TYR A 165 6.01 51.74 29.43
CA TYR A 165 5.28 50.71 30.14
C TYR A 165 4.06 50.20 29.34
N PHE A 166 3.19 51.11 28.87
CA PHE A 166 2.03 50.74 28.05
C PHE A 166 2.42 49.98 26.78
N ILE A 167 3.47 50.42 26.12
CA ILE A 167 4.00 49.79 24.91
C ILE A 167 4.52 48.37 25.20
N THR A 168 5.20 48.15 26.32
CA THR A 168 5.72 46.84 26.72
C THR A 168 4.58 45.87 27.05
N VAL A 169 3.55 46.35 27.76
CA VAL A 169 2.34 45.57 28.05
C VAL A 169 1.60 45.23 26.76
N ALA A 170 1.44 46.19 25.84
CA ALA A 170 0.80 45.98 24.55
C ALA A 170 1.55 44.94 23.69
N ASN A 171 2.88 45.05 23.59
CA ASN A 171 3.71 44.07 22.89
C ASN A 171 3.60 42.67 23.52
N SER A 172 3.57 42.58 24.85
CA SER A 172 3.40 41.31 25.55
C SER A 172 2.02 40.70 25.28
N MET A 173 0.96 41.53 25.26
CA MET A 173 -0.39 41.11 24.93
C MET A 173 -0.51 40.64 23.47
N VAL A 174 0.10 41.34 22.52
CA VAL A 174 0.16 40.93 21.12
C VAL A 174 0.94 39.63 20.96
N PHE A 175 2.08 39.48 21.63
CA PHE A 175 2.86 38.24 21.60
C PHE A 175 2.05 37.08 22.18
N PHE A 176 1.32 37.30 23.28
CA PHE A 176 0.48 36.28 23.90
C PHE A 176 -0.77 35.95 23.06
N ALA A 177 -1.40 36.94 22.42
CA ALA A 177 -2.51 36.72 21.49
C ALA A 177 -2.05 35.96 20.24
N TYR A 178 -0.91 36.36 19.65
CA TYR A 178 -0.27 35.64 18.55
C TYR A 178 0.07 34.21 18.97
N PHE A 179 0.62 34.04 20.17
CA PHE A 179 0.91 32.75 20.75
C PHE A 179 -0.35 31.90 20.85
N ILE A 180 -1.47 32.39 21.42
CA ILE A 180 -2.73 31.64 21.49
C ILE A 180 -3.22 31.24 20.09
N ILE A 181 -3.14 32.15 19.13
CA ILE A 181 -3.57 31.92 17.75
C ILE A 181 -2.65 30.92 17.02
N THR A 182 -1.35 30.93 17.33
CA THR A 182 -0.31 30.16 16.63
C THR A 182 0.09 28.87 17.35
N ARG A 183 -0.20 28.71 18.65
CA ARG A 183 0.30 27.63 19.52
C ARG A 183 -0.34 26.27 19.37
N GLN A 184 -1.21 26.05 18.39
CA GLN A 184 -1.65 24.69 18.10
C GLN A 184 -0.69 23.91 17.18
N ASP A 185 0.35 24.54 16.62
CA ASP A 185 1.14 23.92 15.53
C ASP A 185 2.64 23.72 15.83
N TYR A 186 3.13 23.91 17.07
CA TYR A 186 4.57 23.78 17.37
C TYR A 186 5.05 22.36 17.76
N THR A 187 4.16 21.41 18.06
CA THR A 187 4.53 19.98 18.16
C THR A 187 4.63 19.37 16.76
N TYR A 188 5.68 19.78 16.03
CA TYR A 188 5.86 19.66 14.58
C TYR A 188 6.12 18.24 14.05
N SER A 189 6.06 17.19 14.88
CA SER A 189 6.30 15.79 14.45
C SER A 189 5.13 14.85 14.76
N ALA A 190 4.65 14.82 16.01
CA ALA A 190 3.57 13.91 16.41
C ALA A 190 2.18 14.40 15.98
N VAL A 191 1.93 15.72 16.08
CA VAL A 191 0.63 16.29 15.72
C VAL A 191 0.52 16.50 14.21
N LYS A 192 1.63 16.70 13.51
CA LYS A 192 1.65 16.77 12.04
C LYS A 192 1.05 15.52 11.40
N SER A 193 1.26 14.32 11.97
CA SER A 193 0.62 13.08 11.50
C SER A 193 -0.89 13.05 11.75
N ARG A 194 -1.36 13.59 12.88
CA ARG A 194 -2.77 13.57 13.31
C ARG A 194 -3.59 14.71 12.70
N GLN A 195 -3.02 15.90 12.61
CA GLN A 195 -3.56 17.04 11.87
C GLN A 195 -3.42 16.86 10.36
N PHE A 196 -2.40 16.17 9.82
CA PHE A 196 -2.43 15.76 8.41
C PHE A 196 -3.71 14.98 8.12
N LEU A 197 -4.05 14.00 8.95
CA LEU A 197 -5.27 13.21 8.80
C LEU A 197 -6.55 14.06 8.77
N HIS A 198 -6.57 15.20 9.47
CA HIS A 198 -7.75 16.05 9.63
C HIS A 198 -7.79 17.27 8.67
N PHE A 199 -6.64 17.83 8.31
CA PHE A 199 -6.48 18.97 7.39
C PHE A 199 -6.27 18.54 5.95
N PHE A 200 -5.68 17.37 5.69
CA PHE A 200 -5.57 16.85 4.32
C PHE A 200 -6.95 16.71 3.67
N PRO A 201 -7.98 16.06 4.24
CA PRO A 201 -9.26 15.93 3.55
C PRO A 201 -9.92 17.29 3.19
N LYS A 202 -9.67 18.35 3.97
CA LYS A 202 -10.17 19.70 3.67
C LYS A 202 -9.36 20.44 2.60
N LYS A 203 -8.03 20.32 2.59
CA LYS A 203 -7.17 20.93 1.54
C LYS A 203 -7.16 20.10 0.25
N SER A 204 -7.34 18.80 0.35
CA SER A 204 -7.32 17.87 -0.78
C SER A 204 -8.56 17.99 -1.66
N LYS A 205 -9.72 18.33 -1.07
CA LYS A 205 -10.93 18.72 -1.80
C LYS A 205 -10.74 19.94 -2.70
N LYS A 206 -9.80 20.84 -2.37
CA LYS A 206 -9.50 22.03 -3.20
C LYS A 206 -8.45 21.76 -4.28
N GLN A 207 -7.76 20.61 -4.24
CA GLN A 207 -6.60 20.34 -5.11
C GLN A 207 -6.57 18.89 -5.65
N HIS A 208 -7.73 18.20 -5.68
CA HIS A 208 -7.89 16.83 -6.18
C HIS A 208 -6.81 15.83 -5.68
N PHE A 209 -6.41 15.95 -4.42
CA PHE A 209 -5.45 15.03 -3.85
C PHE A 209 -6.21 13.93 -3.09
N ASP A 210 -6.15 12.69 -3.54
CA ASP A 210 -6.85 11.61 -2.84
C ASP A 210 -5.99 11.09 -1.68
N VAL A 211 -6.33 11.57 -0.49
CA VAL A 211 -5.66 11.24 0.78
C VAL A 211 -5.87 9.76 1.12
N VAL A 212 -7.02 9.21 0.74
CA VAL A 212 -7.36 7.81 0.95
C VAL A 212 -6.47 6.96 0.06
N GLN A 213 -6.28 7.37 -1.20
CA GLN A 213 -5.35 6.74 -2.11
C GLN A 213 -3.91 6.80 -1.58
N TYR A 214 -3.43 7.94 -1.10
CA TYR A 214 -2.08 8.07 -0.54
C TYR A 214 -1.83 7.16 0.66
N ASN A 215 -2.77 7.13 1.62
CA ASN A 215 -2.65 6.29 2.81
C ASN A 215 -2.66 4.81 2.44
N LYS A 216 -3.57 4.42 1.53
CA LYS A 216 -3.63 3.06 0.99
C LYS A 216 -2.32 2.68 0.30
N LEU A 217 -1.77 3.57 -0.52
CA LEU A 217 -0.49 3.34 -1.20
C LEU A 217 0.67 3.19 -0.23
N LYS A 218 0.67 3.96 0.86
CA LYS A 218 1.69 3.89 1.91
C LYS A 218 1.58 2.59 2.72
N GLU A 219 0.36 2.15 3.01
CA GLU A 219 0.07 0.88 3.68
C GLU A 219 0.44 -0.31 2.79
N ASP A 220 0.07 -0.29 1.52
CA ASP A 220 0.45 -1.30 0.53
C ASP A 220 1.97 -1.37 0.36
N LEU A 221 2.67 -0.22 0.37
CA LEU A 221 4.13 -0.16 0.34
C LEU A 221 4.71 -0.77 1.61
N ALA A 222 4.22 -0.41 2.79
CA ALA A 222 4.68 -0.98 4.06
C ALA A 222 4.54 -2.51 4.05
N LYS A 223 3.36 -3.01 3.67
CA LYS A 223 3.06 -4.44 3.57
C LYS A 223 3.95 -5.15 2.54
N ALA A 224 4.21 -4.54 1.39
CA ALA A 224 5.10 -5.08 0.37
C ALA A 224 6.56 -5.13 0.86
N THR A 225 7.04 -4.08 1.54
CA THR A 225 8.40 -4.05 2.12
C THR A 225 8.58 -5.05 3.24
N GLU A 226 7.57 -5.25 4.09
CA GLU A 226 7.59 -6.26 5.15
C GLU A 226 7.60 -7.67 4.56
N SER A 227 6.77 -7.92 3.56
CA SER A 227 6.75 -9.19 2.82
C SER A 227 8.11 -9.49 2.18
N LEU A 228 8.76 -8.48 1.59
CA LEU A 228 10.10 -8.61 1.03
C LEU A 228 11.15 -8.89 2.12
N LYS A 229 11.07 -8.20 3.26
CA LYS A 229 11.96 -8.44 4.41
C LYS A 229 11.81 -9.87 4.93
N GLN A 230 10.59 -10.39 5.01
CA GLN A 230 10.32 -11.76 5.42
C GLN A 230 10.88 -12.79 4.43
N VAL A 231 10.71 -12.56 3.11
CA VAL A 231 11.33 -13.40 2.07
C VAL A 231 12.85 -13.41 2.23
N ARG A 232 13.47 -12.24 2.35
CA ARG A 232 14.92 -12.10 2.48
C ARG A 232 15.46 -12.74 3.76
N HIS A 233 14.72 -12.64 4.86
CA HIS A 233 15.06 -13.29 6.12
C HIS A 233 14.98 -14.83 6.02
N SER A 234 13.94 -15.35 5.36
CA SER A 234 13.80 -16.79 5.12
C SER A 234 14.92 -17.36 4.24
N LEU A 235 15.40 -16.56 3.27
CA LEU A 235 16.55 -16.90 2.43
C LEU A 235 17.85 -16.94 3.24
N TYR A 236 18.08 -15.93 4.08
CA TYR A 236 19.29 -15.84 4.92
C TYR A 236 19.41 -17.02 5.90
N LEU A 237 18.33 -17.35 6.61
CA LEU A 237 18.28 -18.49 7.54
C LEU A 237 18.59 -19.81 6.83
N ARG A 238 18.09 -19.99 5.60
CA ARG A 238 18.34 -21.21 4.83
C ARG A 238 19.78 -21.31 4.32
N MET A 239 20.40 -20.19 3.94
CA MET A 239 21.81 -20.17 3.57
C MET A 239 22.70 -20.58 4.75
N GLN A 240 22.46 -20.05 5.96
CA GLN A 240 23.19 -20.48 7.17
C GLN A 240 22.99 -21.98 7.49
N GLY A 241 21.75 -22.50 7.34
CA GLY A 241 21.47 -23.92 7.55
C GLY A 241 22.20 -24.85 6.57
N LYS A 242 22.39 -24.43 5.31
CA LYS A 242 23.19 -25.19 4.32
C LYS A 242 24.69 -25.17 4.68
N GLU A 243 25.23 -24.05 5.13
CA GLU A 243 26.65 -23.94 5.51
C GLU A 243 27.02 -24.78 6.74
N LEU A 244 26.13 -24.87 7.73
CA LEU A 244 26.35 -25.69 8.92
C LEU A 244 26.30 -27.20 8.61
N ASN A 245 25.47 -27.63 7.65
CA ASN A 245 25.36 -29.04 7.26
C ASN A 245 26.49 -29.49 6.32
N GLY A 246 27.21 -28.59 5.68
CA GLY A 246 28.36 -28.90 4.81
C GLY A 246 29.71 -28.96 5.53
N LYS A 247 29.74 -28.67 6.84
CA LYS A 247 30.95 -28.69 7.69
C LYS A 247 31.05 -29.92 8.62
N ASN A 248 30.04 -30.80 8.61
CA ASN A 248 30.03 -32.11 9.25
C ASN A 248 30.14 -33.21 8.21
#